data_AF-A0A963RTV6-F1
#
_entry.id   AF-A0A963RTV6-F1
#
_cell.length_a   1.000
_cell.length_b   1.000
_cell.length_c   1.000
_cell.angle_alpha   90.00
_cell.angle_beta   90.00
_cell.angle_gamma   90.00
#
_symmetry.space_group_name_H-M   'P 1'
#
loop_
_entity.id
_entity.type
_entity.pdbx_description
1 polymer ?
#
loop_
_entity_poly.entity_id
_entity_poly.type
_entity_poly.pdbx_seq_one_letter_code
_entity_poly.pdbx_strand_id
1 'polypeptide(L)'
;LAQAATKSGANSRPPRPPRAKASSPRPAPRETAEDLGKLTTTVPGAPPEAGAPVDTTAVALADGNSARPAASAPAPAAPPASAAAAASAAAPASTPASAPGPAGSAPAPAQVASGARPAFLSSWPADTRLTYRLGGNYRGELHGDAEVLWQRDGTRYQAVVQMDVGFLLNSRFTSQGEITAAGLRPEVYEEQVRQRRRGVRLGPESVQLQNGERVPRPQDVQDAASQFVELGHRFATGQLKLQAGGRVDFWLARPGGVDQWTYDVVGEETVHLPRLGAIQAFHLKPRPLNEPRGNISAEMWFAPSLQYLPVRIRIAQGADTYLDLLAETVEQK
;
A
#
# COMPACT_ATOMS: atom_id res chain seq x y z
N LEU A 1 26.67 -87.84 54.09
CA LEU A 1 27.69 -87.72 55.16
C LEU A 1 28.67 -86.62 54.75
N ALA A 2 28.92 -85.66 55.66
CA ALA A 2 29.86 -84.54 55.61
C ALA A 2 29.56 -83.42 54.57
N GLN A 3 29.09 -82.22 54.95
CA GLN A 3 29.64 -81.13 55.80
C GLN A 3 30.62 -80.17 55.12
N ALA A 4 30.24 -78.89 55.22
CA ALA A 4 31.05 -77.74 55.60
C ALA A 4 31.87 -76.94 54.55
N ALA A 5 31.31 -75.75 54.26
CA ALA A 5 31.82 -74.44 54.67
C ALA A 5 33.04 -73.79 53.96
N THR A 6 32.74 -72.67 53.27
CA THR A 6 33.32 -71.30 53.36
C THR A 6 34.86 -71.16 53.52
N LYS A 7 35.58 -70.24 52.85
CA LYS A 7 35.32 -68.80 52.68
C LYS A 7 36.43 -68.14 51.82
N SER A 8 36.05 -67.05 51.15
CA SER A 8 36.80 -65.80 50.92
C SER A 8 38.00 -65.76 49.95
N GLY A 9 37.78 -65.09 48.84
CA GLY A 9 38.80 -64.47 47.99
C GLY A 9 38.14 -63.41 47.11
N ALA A 10 38.12 -62.16 47.61
CA ALA A 10 37.57 -61.01 46.93
C ALA A 10 38.39 -60.64 45.68
N ASN A 11 37.74 -60.29 44.57
CA ASN A 11 38.17 -59.10 43.84
C ASN A 11 37.01 -58.46 43.07
N SER A 12 36.62 -57.30 43.57
CA SER A 12 35.56 -56.45 43.07
C SER A 12 35.98 -55.79 41.75
N ARG A 13 35.10 -55.89 40.75
CA ARG A 13 35.22 -55.23 39.45
C ARG A 13 34.84 -53.75 39.60
N PRO A 14 35.69 -52.77 39.21
CA PRO A 14 35.36 -51.36 39.37
C PRO A 14 34.27 -50.92 38.36
N PRO A 15 33.34 -50.03 38.76
CA PRO A 15 32.29 -49.53 37.89
C PRO A 15 32.85 -48.56 36.83
N ARG A 16 32.29 -48.68 35.62
CA ARG A 16 32.60 -47.87 34.43
C ARG A 16 32.32 -46.38 34.69
N PRO A 17 33.19 -45.45 34.26
CA PRO A 17 32.95 -44.03 34.46
C PRO A 17 31.79 -43.54 33.57
N PRO A 18 30.94 -42.61 34.05
CA PRO A 18 29.89 -42.01 33.25
C PRO A 18 30.49 -41.11 32.16
N ARG A 19 30.00 -41.29 30.92
CA ARG A 19 30.33 -40.42 29.78
C ARG A 19 29.99 -38.97 30.13
N ALA A 20 31.01 -38.11 30.17
CA ALA A 20 30.86 -36.68 30.24
C ALA A 20 30.04 -36.18 29.04
N LYS A 21 29.00 -35.40 29.34
CA LYS A 21 28.10 -34.76 28.38
C LYS A 21 28.91 -33.75 27.55
N ALA A 22 28.93 -33.92 26.24
CA ALA A 22 29.40 -32.88 25.33
C ALA A 22 28.48 -31.66 25.48
N SER A 23 29.06 -30.53 25.87
CA SER A 23 28.38 -29.24 25.93
C SER A 23 27.88 -28.86 24.54
N SER A 24 26.56 -28.78 24.38
CA SER A 24 25.92 -28.28 23.17
C SER A 24 26.39 -26.85 22.88
N PRO A 25 26.66 -26.47 21.61
CA PRO A 25 26.86 -25.07 21.27
C PRO A 25 25.56 -24.31 21.60
N ARG A 26 25.72 -23.19 22.28
CA ARG A 26 24.66 -22.23 22.62
C ARG A 26 23.87 -21.88 21.34
N PRO A 27 22.53 -22.03 21.30
CA PRO A 27 21.77 -21.60 20.14
C PRO A 27 21.95 -20.09 19.98
N ALA A 28 22.25 -19.67 18.75
CA ALA A 28 22.24 -18.27 18.36
C ALA A 28 20.88 -17.63 18.75
N PRO A 29 20.83 -16.31 19.03
CA PRO A 29 19.60 -15.67 19.47
C PRO A 29 18.47 -15.93 18.46
N ARG A 30 17.32 -16.42 18.94
CA ARG A 30 16.06 -16.38 18.20
C ARG A 30 15.69 -14.91 17.98
N GLU A 31 16.22 -14.30 16.94
CA GLU A 31 15.61 -13.12 16.35
C GLU A 31 14.42 -13.60 15.55
N THR A 32 13.29 -13.54 16.24
CA THR A 32 11.99 -14.06 15.90
C THR A 32 11.51 -13.50 14.56
N ALA A 33 10.85 -14.34 13.78
CA ALA A 33 9.65 -14.10 12.98
C ALA A 33 9.21 -12.63 12.72
N GLU A 34 9.21 -11.74 13.71
CA GLU A 34 8.88 -10.30 13.63
C GLU A 34 9.54 -9.55 12.46
N ASP A 35 10.77 -9.90 12.09
CA ASP A 35 11.51 -9.21 11.03
C ASP A 35 11.08 -9.60 9.60
N LEU A 36 10.60 -10.84 9.38
CA LEU A 36 9.90 -11.22 8.14
C LEU A 36 8.57 -10.46 7.96
N GLY A 37 7.90 -10.15 9.07
CA GLY A 37 6.74 -9.26 9.04
C GLY A 37 7.11 -7.84 8.62
N LYS A 38 8.37 -7.40 8.81
CA LYS A 38 8.77 -6.04 8.44
C LYS A 38 8.74 -5.82 6.93
N LEU A 39 9.11 -6.82 6.11
CA LEU A 39 9.00 -6.82 4.64
C LEU A 39 7.59 -6.48 4.14
N THR A 40 6.57 -6.82 4.93
CA THR A 40 5.17 -6.58 4.59
C THR A 40 4.55 -5.43 5.38
N THR A 41 5.26 -4.81 6.33
CA THR A 41 4.56 -4.19 7.46
C THR A 41 5.33 -3.16 8.30
N THR A 42 6.50 -2.67 7.88
CA THR A 42 7.24 -1.73 8.75
C THR A 42 6.64 -0.34 8.89
N VAL A 43 6.27 -0.01 10.13
CA VAL A 43 6.78 1.14 10.90
C VAL A 43 7.14 0.66 12.32
N PRO A 44 8.36 0.91 12.82
CA PRO A 44 8.64 0.95 14.26
C PRO A 44 8.62 2.41 14.76
N GLY A 45 7.89 2.66 15.84
CA GLY A 45 7.90 3.93 16.57
C GLY A 45 9.18 4.10 17.41
N ALA A 46 9.67 5.34 17.46
CA ALA A 46 10.85 5.77 18.22
C ALA A 46 10.64 5.73 19.76
N PRO A 47 11.71 5.55 20.56
CA PRO A 47 11.80 6.07 21.92
C PRO A 47 12.52 7.44 21.95
N PRO A 48 12.33 8.23 23.03
CA PRO A 48 12.71 9.64 23.08
C PRO A 48 14.21 9.86 23.27
N GLU A 49 14.68 10.93 22.64
CA GLU A 49 16.00 11.52 22.79
C GLU A 49 16.17 12.18 24.17
N ALA A 50 17.32 11.96 24.80
CA ALA A 50 17.80 12.76 25.92
C ALA A 50 19.33 12.85 25.87
N GLY A 51 19.84 14.08 25.71
CA GLY A 51 21.19 14.46 26.12
C GLY A 51 22.13 14.91 25.00
N ALA A 52 22.05 16.19 24.62
CA ALA A 52 23.23 16.93 24.21
C ALA A 52 24.13 17.18 25.45
N PRO A 53 25.44 17.50 25.27
CA PRO A 53 25.77 18.88 24.97
C PRO A 53 26.79 19.09 23.86
N VAL A 54 26.74 20.34 23.40
CA VAL A 54 27.50 21.06 22.40
C VAL A 54 28.98 21.25 22.77
N ASP A 55 29.88 21.00 21.82
CA ASP A 55 31.23 21.56 21.84
C ASP A 55 31.22 22.93 21.17
N THR A 56 31.59 23.94 21.96
CA THR A 56 31.83 25.32 21.51
C THR A 56 33.32 25.46 21.24
N THR A 57 33.71 25.79 20.01
CA THR A 57 35.00 26.43 19.78
C THR A 57 34.81 27.52 18.73
N ALA A 58 34.77 28.75 19.23
CA ALA A 58 34.89 29.97 18.45
C ALA A 58 36.37 30.33 18.35
N VAL A 59 36.83 30.66 17.14
CA VAL A 59 37.97 31.56 16.93
C VAL A 59 37.60 32.51 15.78
N ALA A 60 37.62 33.80 16.08
CA ALA A 60 37.34 34.91 15.19
C ALA A 60 38.65 35.57 14.72
N LEU A 61 38.66 36.11 13.49
CA LEU A 61 39.46 37.25 12.99
C LEU A 61 38.74 37.77 11.71
N ALA A 62 38.00 38.90 11.75
CA ALA A 62 38.38 40.26 11.31
C ALA A 62 38.65 40.38 9.79
N ASP A 63 38.21 41.36 8.99
CA ASP A 63 37.57 42.69 9.15
C ASP A 63 37.12 43.18 7.75
N GLY A 64 36.28 44.23 7.64
CA GLY A 64 36.19 45.01 6.37
C GLY A 64 34.82 45.49 5.84
N ASN A 65 34.17 46.39 6.59
CA ASN A 65 33.53 47.64 6.14
C ASN A 65 32.76 47.72 4.78
N SER A 66 31.46 48.09 4.83
CA SER A 66 30.96 49.36 4.25
C SER A 66 29.46 49.62 4.49
N ALA A 67 29.22 50.64 5.32
CA ALA A 67 28.16 51.66 5.38
C ALA A 67 26.79 51.49 4.68
N ARG A 68 25.75 51.68 5.51
CA ARG A 68 24.39 52.18 5.21
C ARG A 68 24.37 53.72 5.37
N PRO A 69 23.40 54.46 4.79
CA PRO A 69 22.26 54.97 5.59
C PRO A 69 20.91 54.91 4.83
N ALA A 70 19.78 54.54 5.46
CA ALA A 70 18.72 55.39 6.06
C ALA A 70 17.84 56.09 4.98
N ALA A 71 16.51 56.22 5.02
CA ALA A 71 15.43 55.89 5.96
C ALA A 71 14.06 56.10 5.26
N SER A 72 12.98 55.76 5.97
CA SER A 72 11.62 56.37 5.95
C SER A 72 10.47 55.59 5.28
N ALA A 73 9.60 55.07 6.15
CA ALA A 73 8.16 54.85 5.96
C ALA A 73 7.40 56.18 6.25
N PRO A 74 6.08 56.38 5.92
CA PRO A 74 4.96 55.60 6.48
C PRO A 74 3.73 55.37 5.54
N ALA A 75 2.74 54.63 6.05
CA ALA A 75 1.41 54.27 5.50
C ALA A 75 0.34 55.40 5.72
N PRO A 76 -1.00 55.15 5.68
CA PRO A 76 -1.93 54.62 4.65
C PRO A 76 -3.11 55.60 4.34
N ALA A 77 -3.98 55.33 3.35
CA ALA A 77 -5.32 55.95 3.27
C ALA A 77 -6.33 55.15 2.42
N ALA A 78 -7.56 55.12 2.90
CA ALA A 78 -8.75 54.39 2.43
C ALA A 78 -9.61 55.25 1.43
N PRO A 79 -10.76 54.75 0.91
CA PRO A 79 -11.38 55.16 -0.35
C PRO A 79 -12.42 56.30 -0.22
N PRO A 80 -13.09 56.67 -1.33
CA PRO A 80 -14.51 57.03 -1.23
C PRO A 80 -15.42 56.39 -2.31
N ALA A 81 -16.71 56.39 -1.96
CA ALA A 81 -17.87 55.89 -2.70
C ALA A 81 -18.63 57.02 -3.44
N SER A 82 -19.46 56.66 -4.42
CA SER A 82 -20.68 57.36 -4.88
C SER A 82 -21.46 56.39 -5.81
N ALA A 83 -22.61 55.80 -5.43
CA ALA A 83 -24.00 56.31 -5.47
C ALA A 83 -24.49 56.70 -6.89
N ALA A 84 -25.69 56.40 -7.41
CA ALA A 84 -26.91 55.70 -6.98
C ALA A 84 -27.91 55.65 -8.18
N ALA A 85 -28.86 54.70 -8.19
CA ALA A 85 -30.26 54.83 -8.69
C ALA A 85 -30.95 53.44 -8.60
N ALA A 86 -31.69 53.13 -7.52
CA ALA A 86 -33.14 53.34 -7.32
C ALA A 86 -34.01 52.64 -8.41
N ALA A 87 -34.52 51.42 -8.17
CA ALA A 87 -35.72 51.05 -7.39
C ALA A 87 -37.06 51.27 -8.13
N SER A 88 -37.80 50.19 -8.39
CA SER A 88 -39.23 50.12 -8.02
C SER A 88 -39.76 48.68 -8.14
N ALA A 89 -40.40 48.22 -7.06
CA ALA A 89 -41.17 47.00 -6.95
C ALA A 89 -42.61 47.21 -7.46
N ALA A 90 -43.27 46.15 -7.93
CA ALA A 90 -44.71 45.90 -7.71
C ALA A 90 -45.14 44.54 -8.33
N ALA A 91 -45.72 43.67 -7.50
CA ALA A 91 -46.77 42.72 -7.86
C ALA A 91 -48.08 43.24 -7.22
N PRO A 92 -49.29 42.64 -7.38
CA PRO A 92 -49.74 41.52 -8.23
C PRO A 92 -51.06 41.86 -9.01
N ALA A 93 -51.63 40.89 -9.75
CA ALA A 93 -53.06 40.48 -9.70
C ALA A 93 -53.64 39.94 -11.03
N SER A 94 -54.23 38.75 -10.91
CA SER A 94 -55.51 38.28 -11.49
C SER A 94 -55.67 37.89 -12.97
N THR A 95 -56.34 36.75 -13.11
CA THR A 95 -56.77 35.93 -14.25
C THR A 95 -57.71 36.60 -15.26
N PRO A 96 -57.87 35.99 -16.46
CA PRO A 96 -59.16 35.37 -16.76
C PRO A 96 -59.07 33.94 -17.34
N ALA A 97 -60.19 33.24 -17.23
CA ALA A 97 -60.47 31.88 -17.66
C ALA A 97 -60.58 31.73 -19.20
N SER A 98 -60.26 30.55 -19.71
CA SER A 98 -60.78 30.01 -20.99
C SER A 98 -60.82 28.47 -20.98
N ALA A 99 -62.04 27.98 -21.18
CA ALA A 99 -62.59 26.71 -21.70
C ALA A 99 -61.84 25.35 -21.56
N PRO A 100 -62.59 24.24 -21.35
CA PRO A 100 -62.04 22.88 -21.28
C PRO A 100 -61.87 22.25 -22.68
N GLY A 101 -60.64 21.82 -22.97
CA GLY A 101 -60.28 20.97 -24.12
C GLY A 101 -59.99 19.52 -23.70
N PRO A 102 -60.09 18.54 -24.61
CA PRO A 102 -60.49 17.17 -24.32
C PRO A 102 -59.46 16.36 -23.54
N ALA A 103 -59.99 15.38 -22.79
CA ALA A 103 -59.24 14.30 -22.18
C ALA A 103 -58.27 13.65 -23.19
N GLY A 104 -56.99 13.88 -22.98
CA GLY A 104 -55.90 13.30 -23.74
C GLY A 104 -54.89 12.70 -22.79
N SER A 105 -54.97 11.38 -22.65
CA SER A 105 -53.95 10.45 -22.16
C SER A 105 -53.16 10.88 -20.91
N ALA A 106 -53.52 10.24 -19.79
CA ALA A 106 -52.64 10.12 -18.64
C ALA A 106 -51.21 9.75 -19.10
N PRO A 107 -50.16 10.43 -18.62
CA PRO A 107 -48.80 9.96 -18.84
C PRO A 107 -48.74 8.55 -18.26
N ALA A 108 -48.45 7.58 -19.11
CA ALA A 108 -48.03 6.27 -18.66
C ALA A 108 -46.94 6.49 -17.61
N PRO A 109 -46.97 5.79 -16.46
CA PRO A 109 -45.93 5.94 -15.47
C PRO A 109 -44.62 5.68 -16.19
N ALA A 110 -43.72 6.68 -16.17
CA ALA A 110 -42.37 6.51 -16.64
C ALA A 110 -41.86 5.26 -15.96
N GLN A 111 -41.69 4.19 -16.74
CA GLN A 111 -40.95 3.03 -16.32
C GLN A 111 -39.63 3.60 -15.81
N VAL A 112 -39.46 3.56 -14.49
CA VAL A 112 -38.16 3.71 -13.85
C VAL A 112 -37.27 2.74 -14.59
N ALA A 113 -36.47 3.27 -15.51
CA ALA A 113 -35.46 2.49 -16.19
C ALA A 113 -34.68 1.82 -15.05
N SER A 114 -34.73 0.49 -14.99
CA SER A 114 -33.89 -0.30 -14.11
C SER A 114 -32.49 0.31 -14.18
N GLY A 115 -31.99 0.77 -13.03
CA GLY A 115 -30.86 1.69 -12.93
C GLY A 115 -29.76 1.32 -13.92
N ALA A 116 -29.58 2.17 -14.93
CA ALA A 116 -28.59 1.94 -15.96
C ALA A 116 -27.22 1.85 -15.27
N ARG A 117 -26.54 0.70 -15.44
CA ARG A 117 -25.21 0.49 -14.88
C ARG A 117 -24.28 1.59 -15.41
N PRO A 118 -23.54 2.31 -14.54
CA PRO A 118 -22.63 3.35 -15.00
C PRO A 118 -21.63 2.83 -16.05
N ALA A 119 -21.50 3.54 -17.17
CA ALA A 119 -20.70 3.10 -18.31
C ALA A 119 -19.22 2.85 -17.94
N PHE A 120 -18.66 3.63 -17.01
CA PHE A 120 -17.27 3.46 -16.56
C PHE A 120 -17.00 2.06 -15.99
N LEU A 121 -18.00 1.38 -15.41
CA LEU A 121 -17.87 0.03 -14.86
C LEU A 121 -17.56 -1.05 -15.90
N SER A 122 -17.78 -0.77 -17.19
CA SER A 122 -17.46 -1.70 -18.28
C SER A 122 -15.97 -1.77 -18.58
N SER A 123 -15.20 -0.72 -18.23
CA SER A 123 -13.75 -0.67 -18.43
C SER A 123 -12.97 -1.40 -17.34
N TRP A 124 -13.61 -1.74 -16.22
CA TRP A 124 -13.00 -2.46 -15.10
C TRP A 124 -13.00 -3.97 -15.34
N PRO A 125 -11.96 -4.69 -14.90
CA PRO A 125 -11.91 -6.14 -15.02
C PRO A 125 -13.10 -6.79 -14.31
N ALA A 126 -13.53 -7.92 -14.86
CA ALA A 126 -14.48 -8.81 -14.20
C ALA A 126 -13.86 -9.43 -12.94
N ASP A 127 -14.58 -10.31 -12.25
CA ASP A 127 -14.05 -10.93 -11.04
C ASP A 127 -12.80 -11.73 -11.39
N THR A 128 -11.68 -11.38 -10.77
CA THR A 128 -10.36 -11.81 -11.20
C THR A 128 -9.59 -12.43 -10.04
N ARG A 129 -9.03 -13.62 -10.25
CA ARG A 129 -8.13 -14.30 -9.32
C ARG A 129 -6.78 -14.53 -9.99
N LEU A 130 -5.71 -14.02 -9.37
CA LEU A 130 -4.33 -14.28 -9.77
C LEU A 130 -3.68 -15.12 -8.68
N THR A 131 -3.01 -16.19 -9.08
CA THR A 131 -2.12 -16.94 -8.18
C THR A 131 -0.68 -16.66 -8.56
N TYR A 132 0.20 -16.65 -7.57
CA TYR A 132 1.62 -16.42 -7.73
C TYR A 132 2.39 -17.49 -6.99
N ARG A 133 3.49 -17.91 -7.62
CA ARG A 133 4.54 -18.63 -6.93
C ARG A 133 5.50 -17.61 -6.35
N LEU A 134 5.80 -17.76 -5.06
CA LEU A 134 6.68 -16.88 -4.32
C LEU A 134 8.02 -17.60 -4.07
N GLY A 135 9.11 -16.94 -4.44
CA GLY A 135 10.47 -17.30 -4.05
C GLY A 135 11.16 -16.12 -3.38
N GLY A 136 12.31 -16.35 -2.75
CA GLY A 136 13.08 -15.24 -2.19
C GLY A 136 14.24 -15.66 -1.32
N ASN A 137 14.77 -14.70 -0.58
CA ASN A 137 15.81 -14.91 0.40
C ASN A 137 15.53 -14.08 1.65
N TYR A 138 15.65 -14.71 2.82
CA TYR A 138 15.65 -14.06 4.12
C TYR A 138 16.48 -14.91 5.07
N ARG A 139 17.78 -14.59 5.18
CA ARG A 139 18.75 -15.40 5.95
C ARG A 139 18.71 -16.89 5.54
N GLY A 140 18.42 -17.16 4.26
CA GLY A 140 18.13 -18.49 3.72
C GLY A 140 17.02 -18.45 2.66
N GLU A 141 17.01 -19.44 1.77
CA GLU A 141 16.01 -19.54 0.70
C GLU A 141 14.61 -19.72 1.28
N LEU A 142 13.65 -18.96 0.74
CA LEU A 142 12.24 -19.03 1.12
C LEU A 142 11.39 -19.32 -0.10
N HIS A 143 10.30 -20.04 0.15
CA HIS A 143 9.30 -20.39 -0.84
C HIS A 143 7.91 -20.20 -0.24
N GLY A 144 6.95 -19.94 -1.10
CA GLY A 144 5.56 -19.83 -0.72
C GLY A 144 4.69 -19.56 -1.92
N ASP A 145 3.49 -19.10 -1.63
CA ASP A 145 2.48 -18.80 -2.63
C ASP A 145 1.78 -17.49 -2.25
N ALA A 146 1.21 -16.83 -3.25
CA ALA A 146 0.37 -15.66 -3.03
C ALA A 146 -0.86 -15.69 -3.94
N GLU A 147 -1.92 -15.05 -3.47
CA GLU A 147 -3.17 -14.91 -4.21
C GLU A 147 -3.63 -13.45 -4.18
N VAL A 148 -4.05 -12.96 -5.34
CA VAL A 148 -4.75 -11.67 -5.47
C VAL A 148 -6.15 -11.95 -5.97
N LEU A 149 -7.13 -11.49 -5.20
CA LEU A 149 -8.54 -11.59 -5.53
C LEU A 149 -9.11 -10.18 -5.71
N TRP A 150 -9.68 -9.93 -6.88
CA TRP A 150 -10.45 -8.73 -7.21
C TRP A 150 -11.90 -9.13 -7.44
N GLN A 151 -12.81 -8.46 -6.73
CA GLN A 151 -14.24 -8.65 -6.87
C GLN A 151 -14.97 -7.32 -6.88
N ARG A 152 -16.08 -7.25 -7.60
CA ARG A 152 -16.94 -6.06 -7.61
C ARG A 152 -18.42 -6.41 -7.67
N ASP A 153 -19.21 -5.62 -6.95
CA ASP A 153 -20.67 -5.64 -7.00
C ASP A 153 -21.19 -4.22 -7.24
N GLY A 154 -21.77 -3.99 -8.41
CA GLY A 154 -22.11 -2.64 -8.86
C GLY A 154 -20.88 -1.74 -8.91
N THR A 155 -20.89 -0.68 -8.09
CA THR A 155 -19.77 0.25 -7.88
C THR A 155 -18.93 -0.10 -6.66
N ARG A 156 -19.30 -1.08 -5.84
CA ARG A 156 -18.49 -1.48 -4.68
C ARG A 156 -17.45 -2.50 -5.11
N TYR A 157 -16.26 -2.44 -4.53
CA TYR A 157 -15.20 -3.40 -4.80
C TYR A 157 -14.58 -3.96 -3.53
N GLN A 158 -13.95 -5.12 -3.69
CA GLN A 158 -13.01 -5.67 -2.73
C GLN A 158 -11.77 -6.19 -3.45
N ALA A 159 -10.59 -5.79 -2.96
CA ALA A 159 -9.31 -6.35 -3.37
C ALA A 159 -8.65 -7.01 -2.17
N VAL A 160 -8.24 -8.27 -2.32
CA VAL A 160 -7.56 -9.04 -1.28
C VAL A 160 -6.24 -9.55 -1.84
N VAL A 161 -5.15 -9.29 -1.12
CA VAL A 161 -3.83 -9.89 -1.38
C VAL A 161 -3.50 -10.79 -0.20
N GLN A 162 -3.30 -12.08 -0.44
CA GLN A 162 -2.86 -13.04 0.57
C GLN A 162 -1.49 -13.58 0.18
N MET A 163 -0.57 -13.66 1.15
CA MET A 163 0.74 -14.26 0.95
C MET A 163 1.04 -15.23 2.08
N ASP A 164 1.45 -16.43 1.71
CA ASP A 164 1.80 -17.52 2.61
C ASP A 164 3.24 -17.96 2.31
N VAL A 165 4.19 -17.52 3.14
CA VAL A 165 5.62 -17.78 3.01
C VAL A 165 6.03 -18.88 4.00
N GLY A 166 5.97 -20.11 3.53
CA GLY A 166 6.18 -21.32 4.34
C GLY A 166 5.30 -21.36 5.59
N PHE A 167 5.79 -21.99 6.66
CA PHE A 167 5.07 -22.03 7.94
C PHE A 167 5.27 -20.77 8.82
N LEU A 168 6.12 -19.83 8.39
CA LEU A 168 6.61 -18.77 9.27
C LEU A 168 5.86 -17.45 9.12
N LEU A 169 5.33 -17.13 7.94
CA LEU A 169 4.72 -15.83 7.69
C LEU A 169 3.49 -15.98 6.80
N ASN A 170 2.33 -15.65 7.35
CA ASN A 170 1.13 -15.37 6.58
C ASN A 170 0.79 -13.88 6.68
N SER A 171 0.30 -13.34 5.58
CA SER A 171 -0.17 -11.96 5.53
C SER A 171 -1.37 -11.83 4.62
N ARG A 172 -2.28 -10.92 4.97
CA ARG A 172 -3.49 -10.63 4.22
C ARG A 172 -3.75 -9.14 4.23
N PHE A 173 -3.84 -8.56 3.05
CA PHE A 173 -4.14 -7.15 2.81
C PHE A 173 -5.51 -7.07 2.16
N THR A 174 -6.39 -6.23 2.69
CA THR A 174 -7.75 -6.09 2.20
C THR A 174 -8.06 -4.62 1.97
N SER A 175 -8.47 -4.27 0.76
CA SER A 175 -8.99 -2.97 0.38
C SER A 175 -10.46 -3.08 0.00
N GLN A 176 -11.26 -2.13 0.47
CA GLN A 176 -12.66 -1.99 0.12
C GLN A 176 -13.00 -0.52 -0.13
N GLY A 177 -13.88 -0.29 -1.07
CA GLY A 177 -14.35 1.06 -1.39
C GLY A 177 -15.26 1.07 -2.60
N GLU A 178 -15.20 2.18 -3.34
CA GLU A 178 -16.05 2.42 -4.50
C GLU A 178 -15.23 2.56 -5.78
N ILE A 179 -15.83 2.16 -6.89
CA ILE A 179 -15.37 2.40 -8.24
C ILE A 179 -16.10 3.65 -8.72
N THR A 180 -15.34 4.67 -9.08
CA THR A 180 -15.86 5.94 -9.59
C THR A 180 -15.47 6.13 -11.05
N ALA A 181 -15.98 7.19 -11.69
CA ALA A 181 -15.54 7.55 -13.03
C ALA A 181 -14.05 7.94 -13.09
N ALA A 182 -13.45 8.38 -11.97
CA ALA A 182 -12.05 8.78 -11.90
C ALA A 182 -11.09 7.62 -11.61
N GLY A 183 -11.58 6.52 -11.03
CA GLY A 183 -10.73 5.46 -10.50
C GLY A 183 -11.36 4.77 -9.28
N LEU A 184 -10.59 3.90 -8.64
CA LEU A 184 -10.88 3.37 -7.32
C LEU A 184 -10.80 4.48 -6.28
N ARG A 185 -11.79 4.48 -5.40
CA ARG A 185 -11.86 5.32 -4.20
C ARG A 185 -11.90 4.38 -2.99
N PRO A 186 -10.75 3.98 -2.43
CA PRO A 186 -10.73 3.18 -1.22
C PRO A 186 -11.35 3.95 -0.06
N GLU A 187 -12.02 3.21 0.81
CA GLU A 187 -12.62 3.71 2.05
C GLU A 187 -11.97 3.04 3.27
N VAL A 188 -11.62 1.76 3.12
CA VAL A 188 -11.08 0.94 4.20
C VAL A 188 -9.94 0.10 3.66
N TYR A 189 -8.80 0.18 4.35
CA TYR A 189 -7.68 -0.71 4.12
C TYR A 189 -7.29 -1.39 5.42
N GLU A 190 -7.00 -2.68 5.36
CA GLU A 190 -6.55 -3.48 6.48
C GLU A 190 -5.40 -4.39 6.08
N GLU A 191 -4.40 -4.48 6.94
CA GLU A 191 -3.30 -5.43 6.84
C GLU A 191 -3.30 -6.34 8.08
N GLN A 192 -3.30 -7.63 7.84
CA GLN A 192 -3.11 -8.66 8.84
C GLN A 192 -1.78 -9.34 8.55
N VAL A 193 -0.82 -9.24 9.45
CA VAL A 193 0.45 -9.97 9.35
C VAL A 193 0.58 -10.82 10.59
N ARG A 194 0.57 -12.15 10.41
CA ARG A 194 0.36 -13.11 11.50
C ARG A 194 -0.90 -12.78 12.30
N GLN A 195 -0.73 -12.41 13.57
CA GLN A 195 -1.79 -12.07 14.51
C GLN A 195 -1.99 -10.56 14.65
N ARG A 196 -1.12 -9.74 14.04
CA ARG A 196 -1.19 -8.28 14.14
C ARG A 196 -2.08 -7.72 13.02
N ARG A 197 -3.16 -7.04 13.41
CA ARG A 197 -4.03 -6.28 12.50
C ARG A 197 -3.74 -4.79 12.60
N ARG A 198 -3.62 -4.13 11.47
CA ARG A 198 -3.60 -2.68 11.35
C ARG A 198 -4.46 -2.24 10.18
N GLY A 199 -4.83 -0.98 10.14
CA GLY A 199 -5.65 -0.47 9.06
C GLY A 199 -5.65 1.05 8.97
N VAL A 200 -6.30 1.51 7.91
CA VAL A 200 -6.47 2.90 7.56
C VAL A 200 -7.93 3.11 7.16
N ARG A 201 -8.53 4.22 7.59
CA ARG A 201 -9.85 4.66 7.11
C ARG A 201 -9.66 5.88 6.21
N LEU A 202 -10.01 5.74 4.94
CA LEU A 202 -9.90 6.78 3.94
C LEU A 202 -11.27 7.47 3.82
N GLY A 203 -11.51 8.47 4.65
CA GLY A 203 -12.72 9.28 4.62
C GLY A 203 -12.83 10.15 3.36
N PRO A 204 -13.87 10.99 3.24
CA PRO A 204 -14.06 11.82 2.06
C PRO A 204 -12.94 12.84 1.83
N GLU A 205 -12.45 13.46 2.91
CA GLU A 205 -11.45 14.56 2.87
C GLU A 205 -10.18 14.27 3.68
N SER A 206 -10.19 13.25 4.53
CA SER A 206 -9.07 12.90 5.39
C SER A 206 -8.85 11.39 5.46
N VAL A 207 -7.61 11.02 5.76
CA VAL A 207 -7.17 9.65 6.01
C VAL A 207 -6.86 9.52 7.50
N GLN A 208 -7.55 8.60 8.18
CA GLN A 208 -7.25 8.25 9.56
C GLN A 208 -6.26 7.07 9.57
N LEU A 209 -5.07 7.33 10.10
CA LEU A 209 -3.97 6.37 10.24
C LEU A 209 -4.18 5.45 11.45
N GLN A 210 -3.33 4.44 11.58
CA GLN A 210 -3.41 3.45 12.65
C GLN A 210 -3.20 4.05 14.05
N ASN A 211 -2.38 5.10 14.16
CA ASN A 211 -2.13 5.82 15.41
C ASN A 211 -3.29 6.76 15.80
N GLY A 212 -4.35 6.84 14.99
CA GLY A 212 -5.51 7.73 15.18
C GLY A 212 -5.34 9.13 14.59
N GLU A 213 -4.14 9.48 14.12
CA GLU A 213 -3.84 10.73 13.43
C GLU A 213 -4.68 10.86 12.15
N ARG A 214 -5.13 12.08 11.86
CA ARG A 214 -5.84 12.39 10.62
C ARG A 214 -4.97 13.30 9.76
N VAL A 215 -4.72 12.86 8.54
CA VAL A 215 -4.01 13.64 7.53
C VAL A 215 -4.95 13.96 6.37
N PRO A 216 -4.71 15.03 5.59
CA PRO A 216 -5.48 15.31 4.38
C PRO A 216 -5.49 14.12 3.43
N ARG A 217 -6.60 13.88 2.72
CA ARG A 217 -6.70 12.85 1.68
C ARG A 217 -6.19 13.40 0.35
N PRO A 218 -5.05 12.93 -0.18
CA PRO A 218 -4.64 13.29 -1.53
C PRO A 218 -5.66 12.78 -2.56
N GLN A 219 -5.74 13.50 -3.68
CA GLN A 219 -6.52 13.02 -4.82
C GLN A 219 -5.98 11.66 -5.30
N ASP A 220 -6.89 10.76 -5.68
CA ASP A 220 -6.60 9.44 -6.20
C ASP A 220 -5.75 8.53 -5.29
N VAL A 221 -5.65 8.85 -3.99
CA VAL A 221 -4.90 8.01 -3.04
C VAL A 221 -5.45 6.58 -3.02
N GLN A 222 -4.53 5.63 -3.13
CA GLN A 222 -4.81 4.21 -3.00
C GLN A 222 -4.18 3.64 -1.74
N ASP A 223 -4.35 2.35 -1.55
CA ASP A 223 -3.68 1.57 -0.52
C ASP A 223 -2.82 0.46 -1.14
N ALA A 224 -2.17 -0.37 -0.30
CA ALA A 224 -1.24 -1.38 -0.79
C ALA A 224 -1.89 -2.54 -1.57
N ALA A 225 -3.20 -2.76 -1.44
CA ALA A 225 -3.91 -3.80 -2.17
C ALA A 225 -4.60 -3.24 -3.43
N SER A 226 -5.26 -2.09 -3.33
CA SER A 226 -5.98 -1.47 -4.46
C SER A 226 -5.06 -0.94 -5.56
N GLN A 227 -3.81 -0.56 -5.22
CA GLN A 227 -2.87 0.03 -6.18
C GLN A 227 -2.67 -0.80 -7.45
N PHE A 228 -2.63 -2.13 -7.32
CA PHE A 228 -2.33 -3.01 -8.46
C PHE A 228 -3.46 -3.00 -9.48
N VAL A 229 -4.70 -2.96 -8.99
CA VAL A 229 -5.90 -2.92 -9.83
C VAL A 229 -6.06 -1.54 -10.45
N GLU A 230 -5.87 -0.47 -9.66
CA GLU A 230 -5.92 0.92 -10.14
C GLU A 230 -4.87 1.19 -11.23
N LEU A 231 -3.61 0.80 -10.99
CA LEU A 231 -2.53 0.98 -11.97
C LEU A 231 -2.79 0.18 -13.24
N GLY A 232 -3.18 -1.10 -13.12
CA GLY A 232 -3.52 -1.94 -14.27
C GLY A 232 -4.64 -1.32 -15.12
N HIS A 233 -5.71 -0.83 -14.48
CA HIS A 233 -6.81 -0.12 -15.16
C HIS A 233 -6.35 1.17 -15.83
N ARG A 234 -5.55 2.00 -15.13
CA ARG A 234 -5.01 3.26 -15.69
C ARG A 234 -4.13 3.02 -16.90
N PHE A 235 -3.34 1.94 -16.92
CA PHE A 235 -2.52 1.56 -18.07
C PHE A 235 -3.39 1.03 -19.22
N ALA A 236 -4.35 0.15 -18.92
CA ALA A 236 -5.25 -0.43 -19.91
C ALA A 236 -6.14 0.62 -20.60
N THR A 237 -6.53 1.67 -19.89
CA THR A 237 -7.36 2.77 -20.41
C THR A 237 -6.54 3.94 -20.98
N GLY A 238 -5.21 3.90 -20.87
CA GLY A 238 -4.32 4.95 -21.34
C GLY A 238 -4.34 6.24 -20.49
N GLN A 239 -4.94 6.21 -19.30
CA GLN A 239 -4.89 7.31 -18.33
C GLN A 239 -3.45 7.54 -17.83
N LEU A 240 -2.68 6.46 -17.69
CA LEU A 240 -1.23 6.50 -17.47
C LEU A 240 -0.51 5.84 -18.64
N LYS A 241 0.55 6.48 -19.14
CA LYS A 241 1.35 5.96 -20.25
C LYS A 241 2.59 5.26 -19.74
N LEU A 242 2.76 4.01 -20.15
CA LEU A 242 3.99 3.25 -19.94
C LEU A 242 4.97 3.56 -21.07
N GLN A 243 5.79 4.60 -20.87
CA GLN A 243 6.84 5.01 -21.79
C GLN A 243 8.19 4.83 -21.12
N ALA A 244 9.13 4.13 -21.77
CA ALA A 244 10.47 3.93 -21.23
C ALA A 244 11.15 5.29 -20.93
N GLY A 245 11.76 5.42 -19.75
CA GLY A 245 12.32 6.67 -19.22
C GLY A 245 11.27 7.64 -18.67
N GLY A 246 9.98 7.32 -18.79
CA GLY A 246 8.89 8.04 -18.15
C GLY A 246 8.78 7.70 -16.65
N ARG A 247 7.80 8.34 -15.99
CA ARG A 247 7.51 8.10 -14.58
C ARG A 247 6.01 8.03 -14.31
N VAL A 248 5.65 7.35 -13.24
CA VAL A 248 4.29 7.25 -12.70
C VAL A 248 4.31 7.68 -11.24
N ASP A 249 3.55 8.72 -10.92
CA ASP A 249 3.42 9.23 -9.55
C ASP A 249 2.09 8.77 -8.95
N PHE A 250 2.10 8.32 -7.70
CA PHE A 250 0.92 7.73 -7.07
C PHE A 250 0.91 7.85 -5.56
N TRP A 251 -0.20 8.27 -4.98
CA TRP A 251 -0.35 8.38 -3.53
C TRP A 251 -0.76 7.05 -2.91
N LEU A 252 -0.04 6.63 -1.86
CA LEU A 252 -0.33 5.42 -1.10
C LEU A 252 -0.56 5.74 0.37
N ALA A 253 -1.73 5.37 0.86
CA ALA A 253 -2.09 5.34 2.27
C ALA A 253 -1.78 3.97 2.85
N ARG A 254 -0.89 3.93 3.85
CA ARG A 254 -0.56 2.75 4.65
C ARG A 254 -0.79 3.06 6.12
N PRO A 255 -0.87 2.04 7.00
CA PRO A 255 -1.11 2.26 8.43
C PRO A 255 -0.16 3.25 9.10
N GLY A 256 1.07 3.34 8.60
CA GLY A 256 2.10 4.25 9.10
C GLY A 256 2.12 5.65 8.49
N GLY A 257 1.36 5.94 7.43
CA GLY A 257 1.38 7.24 6.77
C GLY A 257 0.88 7.23 5.34
N VAL A 258 0.75 8.44 4.78
CA VAL A 258 0.37 8.68 3.38
C VAL A 258 1.56 9.30 2.66
N ASP A 259 2.05 8.62 1.62
CA ASP A 259 3.25 9.02 0.88
C ASP A 259 2.97 9.04 -0.62
N GLN A 260 3.62 9.96 -1.35
CA GLN A 260 3.65 9.92 -2.80
C GLN A 260 4.82 9.06 -3.26
N TRP A 261 4.51 8.02 -4.02
CA TRP A 261 5.48 7.12 -4.64
C TRP A 261 5.69 7.53 -6.10
N THR A 262 6.94 7.58 -6.53
CA THR A 262 7.31 7.76 -7.94
C THR A 262 7.94 6.48 -8.44
N TYR A 263 7.39 5.93 -9.52
CA TYR A 263 7.95 4.77 -10.22
C TYR A 263 8.54 5.22 -11.55
N ASP A 264 9.78 4.85 -11.82
CA ASP A 264 10.39 4.98 -13.13
C ASP A 264 9.95 3.81 -14.01
N VAL A 265 9.54 4.12 -15.25
CA VAL A 265 9.25 3.11 -16.26
C VAL A 265 10.57 2.75 -16.94
N VAL A 266 11.14 1.61 -16.57
CA VAL A 266 12.44 1.17 -17.09
C VAL A 266 12.32 0.80 -18.57
N GLY A 267 11.26 0.09 -18.93
CA GLY A 267 10.99 -0.34 -20.29
C GLY A 267 10.27 -1.69 -20.33
N GLU A 268 10.17 -2.28 -21.51
CA GLU A 268 9.65 -3.63 -21.68
C GLU A 268 10.73 -4.68 -21.47
N GLU A 269 10.39 -5.74 -20.74
CA GLU A 269 11.27 -6.85 -20.39
C GLU A 269 10.55 -8.17 -20.58
N THR A 270 11.28 -9.20 -21.00
CA THR A 270 10.72 -10.55 -21.12
C THR A 270 10.81 -11.25 -19.76
N VAL A 271 9.66 -11.48 -19.13
CA VAL A 271 9.54 -12.19 -17.85
C VAL A 271 9.18 -13.65 -18.11
N HIS A 272 9.92 -14.58 -17.50
CA HIS A 272 9.66 -16.02 -17.61
C HIS A 272 8.78 -16.47 -16.44
N LEU A 273 7.53 -16.79 -16.73
CA LEU A 273 6.52 -17.19 -15.75
C LEU A 273 6.40 -18.72 -15.70
N PRO A 274 6.17 -19.34 -14.52
CA PRO A 274 6.21 -20.80 -14.35
C PRO A 274 5.25 -21.58 -15.26
N ARG A 275 4.02 -21.10 -15.44
CA ARG A 275 2.98 -21.75 -16.26
C ARG A 275 2.63 -21.00 -17.54
N LEU A 276 2.79 -19.67 -17.52
CA LEU A 276 2.41 -18.81 -18.63
C LEU A 276 3.54 -18.59 -19.66
N GLY A 277 4.75 -19.10 -19.38
CA GLY A 277 5.89 -18.99 -20.28
C GLY A 277 6.49 -17.59 -20.31
N ALA A 278 7.18 -17.27 -21.41
CA ALA A 278 7.79 -15.95 -21.59
C ALA A 278 6.73 -14.90 -22.01
N ILE A 279 6.61 -13.84 -21.22
CA ILE A 279 5.67 -12.73 -21.46
C ILE A 279 6.42 -11.40 -21.45
N GLN A 280 6.07 -10.51 -22.38
CA GLN A 280 6.57 -9.15 -22.40
C GLN A 280 5.82 -8.30 -21.36
N ALA A 281 6.55 -7.61 -20.49
CA ALA A 281 5.98 -6.78 -19.43
C ALA A 281 6.78 -5.50 -19.20
N PHE A 282 6.09 -4.42 -18.86
CA PHE A 282 6.71 -3.16 -18.48
C PHE A 282 7.22 -3.21 -17.05
N HIS A 283 8.52 -2.97 -16.85
CA HIS A 283 9.14 -2.89 -15.53
C HIS A 283 9.03 -1.49 -14.95
N LEU A 284 8.46 -1.41 -13.75
CA LEU A 284 8.35 -0.21 -12.94
C LEU A 284 9.24 -0.36 -11.72
N LYS A 285 10.13 0.61 -11.53
CA LYS A 285 11.07 0.65 -10.41
C LYS A 285 10.78 1.85 -9.52
N PRO A 286 10.55 1.67 -8.20
CA PRO A 286 10.29 2.78 -7.31
C PRO A 286 11.55 3.62 -7.11
N ARG A 287 11.38 4.94 -7.06
CA ARG A 287 12.40 5.86 -6.55
C ARG A 287 12.45 5.81 -5.03
N PRO A 288 13.62 6.07 -4.42
CA PRO A 288 13.70 6.28 -2.98
C PRO A 288 12.75 7.40 -2.55
N LEU A 289 12.01 7.18 -1.45
CA LEU A 289 11.24 8.24 -0.81
C LEU A 289 12.19 9.24 -0.15
N ASN A 290 11.80 10.51 -0.10
CA ASN A 290 12.57 11.55 0.60
C ASN A 290 12.68 11.25 2.11
N GLU A 291 11.58 10.78 2.71
CA GLU A 291 11.50 10.41 4.14
C GLU A 291 11.03 8.94 4.24
N PRO A 292 11.92 7.97 4.00
CA PRO A 292 11.52 6.57 3.95
C PRO A 292 11.24 6.04 5.37
N ARG A 293 10.03 5.53 5.61
CA ARG A 293 9.66 4.85 6.87
C ARG A 293 10.15 3.39 6.95
N GLY A 294 11.30 3.12 6.32
CA GLY A 294 11.87 1.78 6.13
C GLY A 294 12.58 1.67 4.78
N ASN A 295 13.39 0.62 4.60
CA ASN A 295 14.19 0.39 3.39
C ASN A 295 13.54 -0.60 2.41
N ILE A 296 12.21 -0.57 2.30
CA ILE A 296 11.45 -1.49 1.44
C ILE A 296 11.20 -0.84 0.09
N SER A 297 11.53 -1.55 -0.98
CA SER A 297 11.22 -1.20 -2.36
C SER A 297 10.40 -2.31 -3.01
N ALA A 298 9.32 -1.94 -3.71
CA ALA A 298 8.52 -2.87 -4.51
C ALA A 298 8.65 -2.53 -6.00
N GLU A 299 9.29 -3.40 -6.77
CA GLU A 299 9.32 -3.34 -8.23
C GLU A 299 8.15 -4.16 -8.80
N MET A 300 7.60 -3.73 -9.93
CA MET A 300 6.41 -4.34 -10.54
C MET A 300 6.60 -4.51 -12.04
N TRP A 301 6.08 -5.61 -12.59
CA TRP A 301 6.04 -5.85 -14.04
C TRP A 301 4.60 -6.01 -14.49
N PHE A 302 4.15 -5.17 -15.42
CA PHE A 302 2.78 -5.18 -15.94
C PHE A 302 2.76 -5.69 -17.38
N ALA A 303 1.97 -6.74 -17.66
CA ALA A 303 1.94 -7.36 -18.99
C ALA A 303 0.75 -6.85 -19.84
N PRO A 304 1.00 -6.14 -20.96
CA PRO A 304 -0.08 -5.66 -21.84
C PRO A 304 -0.96 -6.80 -22.39
N SER A 305 -0.36 -7.96 -22.68
CA SER A 305 -1.07 -9.15 -23.18
C SER A 305 -2.04 -9.76 -22.17
N LEU A 306 -1.90 -9.42 -20.88
CA LEU A 306 -2.78 -9.85 -19.80
C LEU A 306 -3.51 -8.64 -19.21
N GLN A 307 -3.98 -7.72 -20.06
CA GLN A 307 -4.77 -6.55 -19.65
C GLN A 307 -4.04 -5.65 -18.63
N TYR A 308 -2.71 -5.56 -18.73
CA TYR A 308 -1.86 -4.87 -17.76
C TYR A 308 -2.05 -5.38 -16.33
N LEU A 309 -2.17 -6.70 -16.15
CA LEU A 309 -2.06 -7.32 -14.83
C LEU A 309 -0.59 -7.36 -14.36
N PRO A 310 -0.32 -7.25 -13.05
CA PRO A 310 1.03 -7.39 -12.51
C PRO A 310 1.45 -8.86 -12.57
N VAL A 311 2.36 -9.19 -13.47
CA VAL A 311 2.83 -10.58 -13.67
C VAL A 311 4.04 -10.92 -12.81
N ARG A 312 4.75 -9.91 -12.32
CA ARG A 312 5.83 -10.08 -11.35
C ARG A 312 5.82 -8.92 -10.37
N ILE A 313 6.09 -9.23 -9.10
CA ILE A 313 6.28 -8.23 -8.06
C ILE A 313 7.51 -8.64 -7.26
N ARG A 314 8.50 -7.75 -7.17
CA ARG A 314 9.71 -7.98 -6.39
C ARG A 314 9.76 -7.00 -5.23
N ILE A 315 9.65 -7.52 -4.01
CA ILE A 315 9.72 -6.74 -2.78
C ILE A 315 11.10 -6.97 -2.16
N ALA A 316 11.91 -5.93 -2.00
CA ALA A 316 13.24 -6.03 -1.45
C ALA A 316 13.39 -5.14 -0.21
N GLN A 317 14.19 -5.61 0.76
CA GLN A 317 14.58 -4.90 1.96
C GLN A 317 16.11 -4.97 2.09
N GLY A 318 16.82 -4.06 1.42
CA GLY A 318 18.28 -4.15 1.27
C GLY A 318 18.71 -5.19 0.23
N ALA A 319 19.98 -5.59 0.24
CA ALA A 319 20.56 -6.42 -0.81
C ALA A 319 20.17 -7.92 -0.70
N ASP A 320 20.18 -8.46 0.52
CA ASP A 320 20.09 -9.91 0.74
C ASP A 320 18.68 -10.40 1.11
N THR A 321 17.74 -9.49 1.33
CA THR A 321 16.40 -9.82 1.80
C THR A 321 15.37 -9.40 0.75
N TYR A 322 14.73 -10.38 0.10
CA TYR A 322 13.72 -10.11 -0.93
C TYR A 322 12.70 -11.23 -1.07
N LEU A 323 11.54 -10.88 -1.62
CA LEU A 323 10.49 -11.74 -2.11
C LEU A 323 10.30 -11.44 -3.61
N ASP A 324 10.16 -12.47 -4.42
CA ASP A 324 9.87 -12.39 -5.84
C ASP A 324 8.63 -13.23 -6.13
N LEU A 325 7.55 -12.55 -6.53
CA LEU A 325 6.26 -13.14 -6.82
C LEU A 325 6.14 -13.23 -8.34
N LEU A 326 5.94 -14.43 -8.86
CA LEU A 326 5.75 -14.69 -10.29
C LEU A 326 4.34 -15.24 -10.52
N ALA A 327 3.56 -14.58 -11.37
CA ALA A 327 2.20 -15.00 -11.69
C ALA A 327 2.21 -16.41 -12.28
N GLU A 328 1.33 -17.26 -11.76
CA GLU A 328 1.18 -18.66 -12.14
C GLU A 328 -0.12 -18.89 -12.91
N THR A 329 -1.26 -18.40 -12.42
CA THR A 329 -2.54 -18.47 -13.12
C THR A 329 -3.29 -17.14 -13.07
N VAL A 330 -4.13 -16.93 -14.08
CA VAL A 330 -5.08 -15.81 -14.16
C VAL A 330 -6.45 -16.40 -14.49
N GLU A 331 -7.43 -16.17 -13.63
CA GLU A 331 -8.81 -16.60 -13.81
C GLU A 331 -9.73 -15.39 -13.78
N GLN A 332 -10.59 -15.25 -14.80
CA GLN A 332 -11.57 -14.18 -14.90
C GLN A 332 -12.97 -14.76 -15.12
N LYS A 333 -13.97 -14.26 -14.40
CA LYS A 333 -15.37 -14.70 -14.47
C LYS A 333 -16.31 -13.54 -14.74
#